data_AF-A0A936DUU1-F1
#
_entry.id   AF-A0A936DUU1-F1
#
_cell.length_a   1.000
_cell.length_b   1.000
_cell.length_c   1.000
_cell.angle_alpha   90.00
_cell.angle_beta   90.00
_cell.angle_gamma   90.00
#
_symmetry.space_group_name_H-M   'P 1'
#
loop_
_entity.id
_entity.type
_entity.pdbx_description
1 polymer ?
#
loop_
_entity_poly.entity_id
_entity_poly.type
_entity_poly.pdbx_seq_one_letter_code
_entity_poly.pdbx_strand_id
1 'polypeptide(L)'
;MMRSPLSARSALYAMLAALPLLLLWPALRHMIEGRMSLHMLLEFPALLAGGWAAQYLGLRAGWLHWIDWRGWTGATLVTLVSITWMLPSLLDLSLLLPAVAAAKYLSWWLAGWWLAHSWRRLDPEVLLFGIGNIAWMTATAGMLYLDTPQRLCVNYLQDDQRHAGIGLVLLALLLGAVAIRRVMEPHGTALPPLCIKVSADTATDR
;
A
#
# COMPACT_ATOMS: atom_id res chain seq x y z
N MET A 1 20.52 31.83 -7.58
CA MET A 1 20.11 30.46 -7.97
C MET A 1 19.09 29.93 -6.97
N MET A 2 17.82 30.33 -7.10
CA MET A 2 16.72 29.71 -6.34
C MET A 2 16.22 28.53 -7.17
N ARG A 3 16.57 27.29 -6.79
CA ARG A 3 15.89 26.11 -7.32
C ARG A 3 14.42 26.27 -6.93
N SER A 4 13.54 26.42 -7.92
CA SER A 4 12.11 26.57 -7.68
C SER A 4 11.60 25.39 -6.84
N PRO A 5 10.70 25.61 -5.86
CA PRO A 5 10.22 24.55 -4.97
C PRO A 5 9.51 23.40 -5.72
N LEU A 6 9.07 23.66 -6.96
CA LEU A 6 8.47 22.67 -7.86
C LEU A 6 9.49 21.66 -8.40
N SER A 7 10.74 22.07 -8.65
CA SER A 7 11.85 21.19 -9.10
C SER A 7 12.33 20.26 -7.98
N ALA A 8 12.34 20.74 -6.74
CA ALA A 8 12.74 19.92 -5.60
C ALA A 8 11.72 18.80 -5.32
N ARG A 9 10.42 19.10 -5.43
CA ARG A 9 9.35 18.12 -5.23
C ARG A 9 9.31 17.05 -6.34
N SER A 10 9.49 17.44 -7.60
CA SER A 10 9.55 16.47 -8.69
C SER A 10 10.79 15.58 -8.60
N ALA A 11 11.95 16.12 -8.20
CA ALA A 11 13.15 15.33 -7.94
C ALA A 11 12.94 14.33 -6.80
N LEU A 12 12.25 14.73 -5.73
CA LEU A 12 11.90 13.82 -4.63
C LEU A 12 10.98 12.68 -5.10
N TYR A 13 9.93 12.99 -5.86
CA TYR A 13 9.04 11.95 -6.41
C TYR A 13 9.75 11.04 -7.39
N ALA A 14 10.67 11.56 -8.20
CA ALA A 14 11.50 10.75 -9.09
C ALA A 14 12.41 9.81 -8.30
N MET A 15 13.01 10.28 -7.22
CA MET A 15 13.83 9.45 -6.33
C MET A 15 13.01 8.35 -5.66
N LEU A 16 11.81 8.68 -5.17
CA LEU A 16 10.89 7.69 -4.57
C LEU A 16 10.38 6.68 -5.60
N ALA A 17 10.04 7.12 -6.81
CA ALA A 17 9.59 6.23 -7.88
C ALA A 17 10.72 5.31 -8.37
N ALA A 18 11.98 5.76 -8.32
CA ALA A 18 13.17 4.97 -8.65
C ALA A 18 13.64 4.06 -7.51
N LEU A 19 12.96 4.05 -6.37
CA LEU A 19 13.32 3.24 -5.19
C LEU A 19 13.49 1.73 -5.50
N PRO A 20 12.66 1.07 -6.33
CA PRO A 20 12.90 -0.32 -6.74
C PRO A 20 14.26 -0.53 -7.43
N LEU A 21 14.71 0.42 -8.25
CA LEU A 21 16.00 0.34 -8.95
C LEU A 21 17.17 0.54 -7.98
N LEU A 22 17.00 1.40 -6.97
CA LEU A 22 17.99 1.58 -5.91
C LEU A 22 18.13 0.32 -5.05
N LEU A 23 17.03 -0.37 -4.73
CA LEU A 23 17.03 -1.59 -3.91
C LEU A 23 17.53 -2.84 -4.67
N LEU A 24 17.65 -2.78 -5.99
CA LEU A 24 18.36 -3.79 -6.78
C LEU A 24 19.88 -3.75 -6.56
N TRP A 25 20.41 -2.68 -5.94
CA TRP A 25 21.83 -2.58 -5.60
C TRP A 25 22.20 -3.53 -4.45
N PRO A 26 23.13 -4.49 -4.63
CA PRO A 26 23.39 -5.56 -3.66
C PRO A 26 23.79 -5.09 -2.26
N ALA A 27 24.59 -4.02 -2.17
CA ALA A 27 25.06 -3.52 -0.88
C ALA A 27 23.94 -2.86 -0.06
N LEU A 28 23.04 -2.12 -0.73
CA LEU A 28 21.89 -1.49 -0.07
C LEU A 28 20.88 -2.55 0.37
N ARG A 29 20.67 -3.54 -0.51
CA ARG A 29 19.85 -4.71 -0.25
C ARG A 29 20.31 -5.46 1.00
N HIS A 30 21.60 -5.80 1.12
CA HIS A 30 22.09 -6.48 2.32
C HIS A 30 21.95 -5.66 3.62
N MET A 31 22.07 -4.33 3.57
CA MET A 31 21.89 -3.48 4.75
C MET A 31 20.43 -3.45 5.23
N ILE A 32 19.47 -3.39 4.30
CA ILE A 32 18.03 -3.30 4.61
C ILE A 32 17.46 -4.68 4.92
N GLU A 33 17.78 -5.67 4.10
CA GLU A 33 17.28 -7.04 4.23
C GLU A 33 18.01 -7.84 5.33
N GLY A 34 19.07 -7.29 5.93
CA GLY A 34 19.74 -7.89 7.08
C GLY A 34 18.93 -7.84 8.38
N ARG A 35 17.84 -7.06 8.43
CA ARG A 35 16.92 -7.00 9.58
C ARG A 35 15.48 -7.23 9.11
N MET A 36 14.83 -8.24 9.69
CA MET A 36 13.45 -8.60 9.36
C MET A 36 12.48 -7.43 9.54
N SER A 37 12.69 -6.61 10.57
CA SER A 37 11.87 -5.44 10.86
C SER A 37 11.99 -4.34 9.80
N LEU A 38 13.20 -4.02 9.32
CA LEU A 38 13.40 -3.02 8.26
C LEU A 38 12.76 -3.47 6.95
N HIS A 39 12.90 -4.76 6.63
CA HIS A 39 12.34 -5.38 5.44
C HIS A 39 10.80 -5.27 5.39
N MET A 40 10.11 -5.47 6.51
CA MET A 40 8.64 -5.42 6.53
C MET A 40 8.07 -4.03 6.83
N LEU A 41 8.65 -3.30 7.80
CA LEU A 41 8.08 -2.05 8.27
C LEU A 41 8.52 -0.84 7.44
N LEU A 42 9.69 -0.88 6.81
CA LEU A 42 10.21 0.27 6.07
C LEU A 42 10.17 0.04 4.57
N GLU A 43 10.67 -1.09 4.11
CA GLU A 43 10.82 -1.36 2.68
C GLU A 43 9.47 -1.53 1.97
N PHE A 44 8.52 -2.30 2.52
CA PHE A 44 7.21 -2.48 1.89
C PHE A 44 6.42 -1.15 1.79
N PRO A 45 6.30 -0.35 2.86
CA PRO A 45 5.62 0.94 2.76
C PRO A 45 6.35 1.92 1.83
N ALA A 46 7.68 1.90 1.80
CA ALA A 46 8.48 2.75 0.92
C ALA A 46 8.27 2.39 -0.56
N LEU A 47 8.20 1.11 -0.91
CA LEU A 47 7.92 0.66 -2.28
C LEU A 47 6.51 1.03 -2.72
N LEU A 48 5.52 0.86 -1.84
CA LEU A 48 4.14 1.30 -2.08
C LEU A 48 4.08 2.82 -2.31
N ALA A 49 4.76 3.61 -1.46
CA ALA A 49 4.83 5.06 -1.59
C ALA A 49 5.59 5.49 -2.86
N GLY A 50 6.61 4.74 -3.28
CA GLY A 50 7.35 4.96 -4.53
C GLY A 50 6.46 4.80 -5.76
N GLY A 51 5.68 3.71 -5.80
CA GLY A 51 4.67 3.49 -6.83
C GLY A 51 3.61 4.58 -6.86
N TRP A 52 3.13 4.97 -5.69
CA TRP A 52 2.18 6.07 -5.55
C TRP A 52 2.75 7.40 -6.08
N ALA A 53 4.01 7.72 -5.75
CA ALA A 53 4.69 8.94 -6.17
C ALA A 53 4.83 9.03 -7.70
N ALA A 54 4.90 7.88 -8.37
CA ALA A 54 5.07 7.81 -9.82
C ALA A 54 3.91 8.44 -10.60
N GLN A 55 2.70 8.52 -10.02
CA GLN A 55 1.57 9.23 -10.63
C GLN A 55 1.85 10.74 -10.82
N TYR A 56 2.64 11.35 -9.93
CA TYR A 56 2.98 12.77 -9.98
C TYR A 56 4.07 13.08 -11.01
N LEU A 57 4.74 12.06 -11.53
CA LEU A 57 5.72 12.16 -12.62
C LEU A 57 5.08 12.07 -14.00
N GLY A 58 3.75 11.98 -14.08
CA GLY A 58 3.02 11.91 -15.35
C GLY A 58 2.79 10.50 -15.86
N LEU A 59 3.11 9.45 -15.10
CA LEU A 59 2.70 8.07 -15.39
C LEU A 59 1.21 7.89 -15.12
N ARG A 60 0.37 8.52 -15.94
CA ARG A 60 -1.08 8.42 -15.91
C ARG A 60 -1.51 7.34 -16.88
N ALA A 61 -2.13 6.28 -16.37
CA ALA A 61 -2.75 5.27 -17.22
C ALA A 61 -4.24 5.58 -17.37
N GLY A 62 -4.55 6.32 -18.44
CA GLY A 62 -5.91 6.71 -18.80
C GLY A 62 -6.85 5.52 -19.01
N TRP A 63 -6.36 4.30 -19.26
CA TRP A 63 -7.17 3.10 -19.43
C TRP A 63 -7.59 2.42 -18.12
N LEU A 64 -6.93 2.72 -17.00
CA LEU A 64 -7.20 2.08 -15.71
C LEU A 64 -8.66 2.27 -15.24
N HIS A 65 -9.30 3.37 -15.63
CA HIS A 65 -10.70 3.62 -15.24
C HIS A 65 -11.71 2.62 -15.81
N TRP A 66 -11.38 1.96 -16.92
CA TRP A 66 -12.24 0.92 -17.51
C TRP A 66 -12.21 -0.38 -16.70
N ILE A 67 -11.11 -0.62 -15.98
CA ILE A 67 -10.86 -1.85 -15.23
C ILE A 67 -11.14 -1.62 -13.74
N ASP A 68 -11.00 -0.40 -13.26
CA ASP A 68 -11.15 -0.05 -11.86
C ASP A 68 -12.57 0.38 -11.50
N TRP A 69 -13.37 -0.61 -11.09
CA TRP A 69 -14.73 -0.39 -10.63
C TRP A 69 -14.73 0.20 -9.22
N ARG A 70 -14.99 1.51 -9.09
CA ARG A 70 -15.10 2.23 -7.78
C ARG A 70 -13.93 1.96 -6.82
N GLY A 71 -12.72 1.75 -7.34
CA GLY A 71 -11.51 1.51 -6.55
C GLY A 71 -11.36 0.08 -6.00
N TRP A 72 -12.30 -0.83 -6.28
CA TRP A 72 -12.23 -2.23 -5.83
C TRP A 72 -11.03 -2.96 -6.39
N THR A 73 -10.67 -2.69 -7.65
CA THR A 73 -9.59 -3.39 -8.33
C THR A 73 -8.25 -3.01 -7.72
N GLY A 74 -8.05 -1.72 -7.42
CA GLY A 74 -6.87 -1.25 -6.69
C GLY A 74 -6.78 -1.80 -5.27
N ALA A 75 -7.88 -1.79 -4.52
CA ALA A 75 -7.93 -2.35 -3.16
C ALA A 75 -7.62 -3.86 -3.14
N THR A 76 -8.19 -4.60 -4.09
CA THR A 76 -7.97 -6.05 -4.24
C THR A 76 -6.52 -6.35 -4.59
N LEU A 77 -5.92 -5.59 -5.52
CA LEU A 77 -4.52 -5.76 -5.90
C LEU A 77 -3.58 -5.56 -4.70
N VAL A 78 -3.76 -4.47 -3.95
CA VAL A 78 -2.97 -4.19 -2.74
C VAL A 78 -3.12 -5.30 -1.71
N THR A 79 -4.34 -5.80 -1.53
CA THR A 79 -4.61 -6.91 -0.60
C THR A 79 -3.91 -8.19 -1.05
N LEU A 80 -3.99 -8.57 -2.32
CA LEU A 80 -3.32 -9.76 -2.87
C LEU A 80 -1.80 -9.68 -2.74
N VAL A 81 -1.21 -8.52 -3.05
CA VAL A 81 0.22 -8.28 -2.87
C VAL A 81 0.59 -8.38 -1.40
N SER A 82 -0.20 -7.78 -0.51
CA SER A 82 0.03 -7.85 0.94
C SER A 82 -0.02 -9.29 1.46
N ILE A 83 -1.05 -10.07 1.10
CA ILE A 83 -1.17 -11.49 1.50
C ILE A 83 0.04 -12.30 1.03
N THR A 84 0.45 -12.10 -0.23
CA THR A 84 1.55 -12.86 -0.84
C THR A 84 2.87 -12.60 -0.11
N TRP A 85 3.19 -11.33 0.16
CA TRP A 85 4.46 -10.95 0.77
C TRP A 85 4.47 -10.95 2.30
N MET A 86 3.33 -11.19 2.94
CA MET A 86 3.31 -11.54 4.38
C MET A 86 3.69 -12.99 4.65
N LEU A 87 3.83 -13.84 3.62
CA LEU A 87 4.20 -15.24 3.79
C LEU A 87 5.70 -15.37 4.13
N PRO A 88 6.09 -15.88 5.31
CA PRO A 88 7.49 -15.92 5.76
C PRO A 88 8.42 -16.66 4.78
N SER A 89 7.92 -17.73 4.16
CA SER A 89 8.69 -18.53 3.21
C SER A 89 9.02 -17.78 1.91
N LEU A 90 8.12 -16.92 1.42
CA LEU A 90 8.36 -16.13 0.21
C LEU A 90 9.34 -14.98 0.47
N LEU A 91 9.27 -14.40 1.66
CA LEU A 91 10.27 -13.45 2.16
C LEU A 91 11.66 -14.08 2.23
N ASP A 92 11.77 -15.29 2.78
CA ASP A 92 13.04 -16.00 2.89
C ASP A 92 13.60 -16.35 1.51
N LEU A 93 12.73 -16.77 0.57
CA LEU A 93 13.12 -17.04 -0.81
C LEU A 93 13.58 -15.78 -1.54
N SER A 94 13.03 -14.61 -1.20
CA SER A 94 13.42 -13.35 -1.82
C SER A 94 14.89 -13.03 -1.55
N LEU A 95 15.43 -13.37 -0.37
CA LEU A 95 16.84 -13.20 -0.01
C LEU A 95 17.77 -14.03 -0.91
N LEU A 96 17.35 -15.25 -1.23
CA LEU A 96 18.16 -16.22 -1.96
C LEU A 96 18.12 -16.00 -3.48
N LEU A 97 16.95 -15.64 -4.02
CA LEU A 97 16.73 -15.53 -5.46
C LEU A 97 16.50 -14.07 -5.89
N PRO A 98 17.40 -13.48 -6.71
CA PRO A 98 17.25 -12.09 -7.15
C PRO A 98 15.99 -11.86 -7.99
N ALA A 99 15.53 -12.89 -8.72
CA ALA A 99 14.28 -12.83 -9.47
C ALA A 99 13.06 -12.67 -8.55
N VAL A 100 13.05 -13.32 -7.38
CA VAL A 100 11.97 -13.23 -6.39
C VAL A 100 12.00 -11.85 -5.71
N ALA A 101 13.20 -11.34 -5.40
CA ALA A 101 13.35 -9.96 -4.91
C ALA A 101 12.83 -8.93 -5.94
N ALA A 102 13.16 -9.08 -7.22
CA ALA A 102 12.65 -8.20 -8.27
C ALA A 102 11.11 -8.27 -8.38
N ALA A 103 10.53 -9.46 -8.30
CA ALA A 103 9.07 -9.65 -8.28
C ALA A 103 8.41 -8.96 -7.07
N LYS A 104 9.04 -9.04 -5.89
CA LYS A 104 8.62 -8.32 -4.68
C LYS A 104 8.60 -6.82 -4.88
N TYR A 105 9.70 -6.25 -5.40
CA TYR A 105 9.79 -4.81 -5.63
C TYR A 105 8.77 -4.34 -6.66
N LEU A 106 8.64 -5.06 -7.78
CA LEU A 106 7.70 -4.75 -8.85
C LEU A 106 6.25 -4.82 -8.36
N SER A 107 5.89 -5.87 -7.62
CA SER A 107 4.51 -6.04 -7.14
C SER A 107 4.10 -4.97 -6.13
N TRP A 108 4.94 -4.62 -5.15
CA TRP A 108 4.67 -3.52 -4.22
C TRP A 108 4.59 -2.16 -4.91
N TRP A 109 5.51 -1.89 -5.84
CA TRP A 109 5.50 -0.65 -6.60
C TRP A 109 4.26 -0.54 -7.51
N LEU A 110 3.91 -1.60 -8.23
CA LEU A 110 2.70 -1.62 -9.08
C LEU A 110 1.43 -1.49 -8.25
N ALA A 111 1.36 -2.15 -7.09
CA ALA A 111 0.23 -2.00 -6.17
C ALA A 111 0.07 -0.54 -5.72
N GLY A 112 1.16 0.14 -5.37
CA GLY A 112 1.14 1.54 -4.97
C GLY A 112 0.73 2.48 -6.10
N TRP A 113 1.23 2.23 -7.31
CA TRP A 113 0.87 2.99 -8.51
C TRP A 113 -0.60 2.81 -8.90
N TRP A 114 -1.12 1.59 -8.82
CA TRP A 114 -2.53 1.31 -9.09
C TRP A 114 -3.44 1.92 -8.02
N LEU A 115 -3.10 1.73 -6.73
CA LEU A 115 -3.84 2.30 -5.62
C LEU A 115 -3.94 3.82 -5.72
N ALA A 116 -2.86 4.50 -6.10
CA ALA A 116 -2.85 5.93 -6.37
C ALA A 116 -3.92 6.37 -7.39
N HIS A 117 -4.07 5.62 -8.48
CA HIS A 117 -5.07 5.90 -9.51
C HIS A 117 -6.51 5.57 -9.07
N SER A 118 -6.65 4.53 -8.26
CA SER A 118 -7.92 4.11 -7.67
C SER A 118 -8.38 5.01 -6.53
N TRP A 119 -7.46 5.66 -5.81
CA TRP A 119 -7.71 6.30 -4.51
C TRP A 119 -8.86 7.29 -4.51
N ARG A 120 -8.98 8.10 -5.57
CA ARG A 120 -10.06 9.11 -5.70
C ARG A 120 -11.45 8.50 -5.91
N ARG A 121 -11.52 7.22 -6.28
CA ARG A 121 -12.75 6.48 -6.59
C ARG A 121 -13.12 5.48 -5.48
N LEU A 122 -12.24 5.25 -4.51
CA LEU A 122 -12.51 4.33 -3.41
C LEU A 122 -13.68 4.87 -2.59
N ASP A 123 -14.74 4.08 -2.54
CA ASP A 123 -15.81 4.32 -1.58
C ASP A 123 -15.27 4.16 -0.14
N PRO A 124 -15.81 4.89 0.85
CA PRO A 124 -15.38 4.79 2.25
C PRO A 124 -15.44 3.36 2.80
N GLU A 125 -16.42 2.57 2.38
CA GLU A 125 -16.62 1.19 2.81
C GLU A 125 -15.48 0.29 2.31
N VAL A 126 -15.05 0.47 1.05
CA VAL A 126 -13.93 -0.29 0.45
C VAL A 126 -12.62 0.08 1.12
N LEU A 127 -12.42 1.37 1.40
CA LEU A 127 -11.24 1.86 2.10
C LEU A 127 -11.17 1.26 3.52
N LEU A 128 -12.29 1.28 4.24
CA LEU A 128 -12.37 0.75 5.60
C LEU A 128 -12.14 -0.75 5.63
N PHE A 129 -12.76 -1.49 4.71
CA PHE A 129 -12.56 -2.92 4.55
C PHE A 129 -11.11 -3.26 4.21
N GLY A 130 -10.50 -2.54 3.25
CA GLY A 130 -9.12 -2.75 2.84
C GLY A 130 -8.11 -2.46 3.97
N ILE A 131 -8.22 -1.31 4.62
CA ILE A 131 -7.34 -0.95 5.75
C ILE A 131 -7.56 -1.92 6.91
N GLY A 132 -8.81 -2.27 7.22
CA GLY A 132 -9.13 -3.24 8.27
C GLY A 132 -8.55 -4.62 8.00
N ASN A 133 -8.63 -5.09 6.74
CA ASN A 133 -8.05 -6.36 6.33
C ASN A 133 -6.53 -6.37 6.49
N ILE A 134 -5.84 -5.34 5.99
CA ILE A 134 -4.39 -5.20 6.15
C ILE A 134 -4.01 -5.10 7.63
N ALA A 135 -4.73 -4.32 8.43
CA ALA A 135 -4.47 -4.16 9.86
C ALA A 135 -4.62 -5.51 10.60
N TRP A 136 -5.71 -6.24 10.37
CA TRP A 136 -5.93 -7.56 10.97
C TRP A 136 -4.84 -8.56 10.59
N MET A 137 -4.49 -8.62 9.30
CA MET A 137 -3.42 -9.49 8.82
C MET A 137 -2.07 -9.13 9.45
N THR A 138 -1.75 -7.84 9.54
CA THR A 138 -0.53 -7.32 10.15
C THR A 138 -0.46 -7.67 11.64
N ALA A 139 -1.57 -7.53 12.38
CA ALA A 139 -1.65 -7.92 13.78
C ALA A 139 -1.46 -9.44 13.94
N THR A 140 -2.11 -10.24 13.10
CA THR A 140 -2.03 -11.71 13.16
C THR A 140 -0.60 -12.20 12.89
N ALA A 141 0.05 -11.67 11.85
CA ALA A 141 1.45 -12.02 11.57
C ALA A 141 2.38 -11.56 12.70
N GLY A 142 2.15 -10.36 13.25
CA GLY A 142 2.90 -9.84 14.38
C GLY A 142 2.80 -10.73 15.62
N MET A 143 1.59 -11.13 16.01
CA MET A 143 1.36 -12.06 17.11
C MET A 143 2.00 -13.42 16.86
N LEU A 144 1.89 -13.96 15.64
CA LEU A 144 2.55 -15.21 15.26
C LEU A 144 4.07 -15.15 15.45
N TYR A 145 4.69 -14.02 15.13
CA TYR A 145 6.14 -13.81 15.33
C TYR A 145 6.55 -13.68 16.80
N LEU A 146 5.65 -13.23 17.67
CA LEU A 146 5.88 -13.11 19.12
C LEU A 146 5.66 -14.44 19.85
N ASP A 147 4.62 -15.19 19.47
CA ASP A 147 4.20 -16.40 20.17
C ASP A 147 5.00 -17.63 19.75
N THR A 148 5.63 -17.62 18.56
CA THR A 148 6.40 -18.76 18.07
C THR A 148 7.84 -18.69 18.58
N PRO A 149 8.28 -19.60 19.50
CA PRO A 149 9.65 -19.61 20.01
C PRO A 149 10.67 -20.16 19.01
N GLN A 150 10.18 -20.75 17.91
CA GLN A 150 11.00 -21.23 16.79
C GLN A 150 11.17 -20.12 15.74
N ARG A 151 12.32 -20.12 15.07
CA ARG A 151 12.58 -19.19 13.96
C ARG A 151 11.72 -19.60 12.77
N LEU A 152 10.81 -18.71 12.36
CA LEU A 152 9.96 -18.95 11.18
C LEU A 152 10.70 -18.70 9.87
N CYS A 153 11.77 -17.90 9.90
CA CYS A 153 12.62 -17.62 8.75
C CYS A 153 14.06 -18.08 9.05
N VAL A 154 14.63 -18.91 8.18
CA VAL A 154 15.95 -19.53 8.39
C VAL A 154 17.07 -18.50 8.34
N ASN A 155 16.93 -17.47 7.50
CA ASN A 155 17.98 -16.48 7.29
C ASN A 155 17.98 -15.31 8.28
N TYR A 156 17.02 -15.26 9.23
CA TYR A 156 16.91 -14.16 10.20
C TYR A 156 17.21 -14.60 11.64
N LEU A 157 17.66 -13.65 12.48
CA LEU A 157 17.83 -13.88 13.91
C LEU A 157 16.47 -13.87 14.65
N GLN A 158 16.40 -14.67 15.70
CA GLN A 158 15.20 -14.78 16.55
C GLN A 158 14.85 -13.47 17.27
N ASP A 159 15.88 -12.73 17.72
CA ASP A 159 15.65 -11.42 18.35
C ASP A 159 15.06 -10.42 17.35
N ASP A 160 15.50 -10.44 16.09
CA ASP A 160 14.93 -9.58 15.04
C ASP A 160 13.49 -9.95 14.70
N GLN A 161 13.14 -11.24 14.74
CA GLN A 161 11.76 -11.70 14.58
C GLN A 161 10.85 -11.14 15.68
N ARG A 162 11.32 -11.10 16.93
CA ARG A 162 10.55 -10.51 18.04
C ARG A 162 10.34 -9.01 17.84
N HIS A 163 11.39 -8.27 17.46
CA HIS A 163 11.27 -6.83 17.17
C HIS A 163 10.33 -6.56 15.98
N ALA A 164 10.39 -7.38 14.92
CA ALA A 164 9.48 -7.30 13.79
C ALA A 164 8.02 -7.58 14.23
N GLY A 165 7.81 -8.59 15.08
CA GLY A 165 6.50 -8.90 15.65
C GLY A 165 5.88 -7.73 16.42
N ILE A 166 6.65 -7.11 17.33
CA ILE A 166 6.20 -5.90 18.06
C ILE A 166 5.87 -4.78 17.07
N GLY A 167 6.74 -4.53 16.10
CA GLY A 167 6.56 -3.50 15.10
C GLY A 167 5.29 -3.68 14.26
N LEU A 168 5.00 -4.91 13.84
CA LEU A 168 3.79 -5.24 13.08
C LEU A 168 2.51 -5.05 13.91
N VAL A 169 2.51 -5.45 15.18
CA VAL A 169 1.37 -5.21 16.08
C VAL A 169 1.13 -3.70 16.27
N LEU A 170 2.19 -2.91 16.48
CA LEU A 170 2.08 -1.45 16.59
C LEU A 170 1.56 -0.81 15.29
N LEU A 171 2.04 -1.28 14.13
CA LEU A 171 1.57 -0.83 12.83
C LEU A 171 0.09 -1.15 12.62
N ALA A 172 -0.36 -2.35 13.01
CA ALA A 172 -1.76 -2.73 12.94
C ALA A 172 -2.66 -1.84 13.81
N LEU A 173 -2.22 -1.52 15.03
CA LEU A 173 -2.93 -0.57 15.90
C LEU A 173 -3.02 0.83 15.28
N LEU A 174 -1.93 1.30 14.67
CA LEU A 174 -1.91 2.59 13.96
C LEU A 174 -2.90 2.58 12.79
N LEU A 175 -2.88 1.54 11.95
CA LEU A 175 -3.81 1.40 10.82
C LEU A 175 -5.26 1.33 11.29
N GLY A 176 -5.54 0.58 12.36
CA GLY A 176 -6.85 0.54 12.99
C GLY A 176 -7.31 1.89 13.52
N ALA A 177 -6.42 2.65 14.18
CA ALA A 177 -6.72 4.00 14.66
C ALA A 177 -7.01 4.97 13.50
N VAL A 178 -6.25 4.87 12.39
CA VAL A 178 -6.51 5.65 11.16
C VAL A 178 -7.86 5.29 10.56
N ALA A 179 -8.19 4.00 10.47
CA ALA A 179 -9.47 3.52 9.98
C ALA A 179 -10.64 4.07 10.80
N ILE A 180 -10.56 3.97 12.14
CA ILE A 180 -11.57 4.49 13.05
C ILE A 180 -11.68 6.01 12.94
N ARG A 181 -10.56 6.74 12.88
CA ARG A 181 -10.59 8.20 12.67
C ARG A 181 -11.30 8.59 11.40
N ARG A 182 -11.10 7.87 10.28
CA ARG A 182 -11.78 8.15 9.01
C ARG A 182 -13.27 7.87 9.06
N VAL A 183 -13.72 6.93 9.89
CA VAL A 183 -15.15 6.67 10.16
C VAL A 183 -15.75 7.73 11.08
N MET A 184 -14.99 8.16 12.09
CA MET A 184 -15.43 9.17 13.05
C MET A 184 -15.35 10.61 12.52
N GLU A 185 -14.58 10.86 11.46
CA GLU A 185 -14.62 12.13 10.74
C GLU A 185 -16.07 12.31 10.24
N PRO A 186 -16.85 13.22 10.85
CA PRO A 186 -18.24 13.36 10.48
C PRO A 186 -18.29 13.69 9.00
N HIS A 187 -19.08 12.94 8.24
CA HIS A 187 -19.47 13.34 6.89
C HIS A 187 -20.18 14.70 7.01
N GLY A 188 -19.41 15.78 6.99
CA GLY A 188 -19.91 17.14 6.92
C GLY A 188 -20.72 17.26 5.64
N THR A 189 -22.03 17.13 5.77
CA THR A 189 -23.04 17.56 4.79
C THR A 189 -22.75 17.14 3.34
N ALA A 190 -22.87 15.85 3.03
CA ALA A 190 -23.28 15.44 1.70
C ALA A 190 -24.78 15.11 1.77
N LEU A 191 -25.58 15.99 1.19
CA LEU A 191 -27.04 15.97 1.05
C LEU A 191 -27.57 14.56 0.67
N PRO A 192 -28.76 14.14 1.17
CA PRO A 192 -29.36 12.85 0.82
C PRO A 192 -29.49 12.65 -0.71
N PRO A 193 -29.54 11.38 -1.16
CA PRO A 193 -29.67 11.07 -2.57
C PRO A 193 -31.07 11.46 -3.07
N LEU A 194 -31.17 11.69 -4.38
CA LEU A 194 -32.40 11.47 -5.15
C LEU A 194 -33.49 12.58 -5.07
N CYS A 195 -33.21 13.77 -5.62
CA CYS A 195 -34.29 14.53 -6.26
C CYS A 195 -34.51 13.91 -7.65
N ILE A 196 -35.38 12.88 -7.68
CA ILE A 196 -36.04 12.40 -8.89
C ILE A 196 -36.65 13.64 -9.58
N LYS A 197 -36.00 14.15 -10.63
CA LYS A 197 -36.65 15.02 -11.62
C LYS A 197 -37.35 14.11 -12.63
N VAL A 198 -38.36 13.38 -12.16
CA VAL A 198 -39.42 12.81 -12.99
C VAL A 198 -40.68 13.57 -12.61
N SER A 199 -41.02 14.60 -13.39
CA SER A 199 -42.39 14.94 -13.79
C SER A 199 -42.40 16.32 -14.46
N ALA A 200 -43.09 16.36 -15.60
CA ALA A 200 -43.62 17.52 -16.29
C ALA A 200 -42.65 18.38 -17.11
N ASP A 201 -42.28 17.89 -18.30
CA ASP A 201 -42.39 18.72 -19.50
C ASP A 201 -43.61 18.24 -20.31
N THR A 202 -44.72 18.89 -19.97
CA THR A 202 -45.76 19.38 -20.88
C THR A 202 -45.88 18.71 -22.25
N ALA A 203 -46.92 17.87 -22.35
CA ALA A 203 -47.76 17.83 -23.53
C ALA A 203 -48.26 19.24 -23.83
N THR A 204 -47.70 19.88 -24.85
CA THR A 204 -48.34 20.94 -25.66
C THR A 204 -47.45 21.09 -26.89
N ASP A 205 -47.75 20.34 -27.95
CA ASP A 205 -47.53 20.83 -29.29
C ASP A 205 -48.83 20.62 -30.05
N ARG A 206 -49.39 21.74 -30.49
CA ARG A 206 -50.54 21.85 -31.39
C ARG A 206 -50.00 21.99 -32.79
#